data_AF-A0A0L0KJ59-F1
#
_entry.id   AF-A0A0L0KJ59-F1
#
_cell.length_a   1.000
_cell.length_b   1.000
_cell.length_c   1.000
_cell.angle_alpha   90.00
_cell.angle_beta   90.00
_cell.angle_gamma   90.00
#
_symmetry.space_group_name_H-M   'P 1'
#
loop_
_entity.id
_entity.type
_entity.pdbx_description
1 polymer ?
#
loop_
_entity_poly.entity_id
_entity_poly.type
_entity_poly.pdbx_seq_one_letter_code
_entity_poly.pdbx_strand_id
1 'polypeptide(L)' 'MTDSPMPAPPFPSPDAAALRVIVANALASIESGEASVQDAILHAAVHGWYEGHIEGEDVCPGCDFRGRLPKFSNRG' A
#
# COMPACT_ATOMS: atom_id res chain seq x y z
N MET A 1 14.15 -16.39 -15.45
CA MET A 1 13.09 -15.50 -14.93
C MET A 1 13.74 -14.64 -13.88
N THR A 2 14.18 -13.45 -14.26
CA THR A 2 14.76 -12.48 -13.33
C THR A 2 13.63 -11.93 -12.49
N ASP A 3 13.55 -12.39 -11.25
CA ASP A 3 12.65 -11.87 -10.23
C ASP A 3 13.06 -10.42 -9.98
N SER A 4 12.41 -9.49 -10.69
CA SER A 4 12.56 -8.06 -10.42
C SER A 4 11.96 -7.84 -9.04
N PRO A 5 12.74 -7.45 -8.01
CA PRO A 5 12.15 -7.14 -6.73
C PRO A 5 11.24 -5.94 -6.98
N MET A 6 9.94 -6.19 -6.92
CA MET A 6 8.97 -5.11 -7.01
C MET A 6 9.37 -4.06 -5.96
N PRO A 7 9.43 -2.76 -6.32
CA PRO A 7 9.61 -1.72 -5.32
C PRO A 7 8.57 -1.93 -4.22
N ALA A 8 8.88 -1.46 -3.00
CA ALA A 8 8.02 -1.56 -1.81
C ALA A 8 6.54 -1.72 -2.21
N PRO A 9 5.90 -2.87 -1.90
CA PRO A 9 4.55 -3.12 -2.39
C PRO A 9 3.71 -1.91 -2.01
N PRO A 10 2.90 -1.36 -2.92
CA PRO A 10 2.28 -0.07 -2.70
C PRO A 10 1.23 -0.10 -1.59
N PHE A 11 1.08 -1.21 -0.88
CA PHE A 11 0.08 -1.42 0.16
C PHE A 11 0.76 -1.45 1.53
N PRO A 12 0.11 -0.91 2.57
CA PRO A 12 0.66 -0.88 3.91
C PRO A 12 0.86 -2.30 4.45
N SER A 13 1.61 -2.41 5.55
CA SER A 13 1.71 -3.67 6.29
C SER A 13 0.33 -4.28 6.53
N PRO A 14 0.17 -5.62 6.40
CA PRO A 14 -1.03 -6.29 6.91
C PRO A 14 -1.30 -5.97 8.39
N ASP A 15 -0.25 -5.69 9.16
CA ASP A 15 -0.35 -5.33 10.58
C ASP A 15 -0.61 -3.83 10.83
N ALA A 16 -0.56 -2.99 9.78
CA ALA A 16 -0.73 -1.55 9.90
C ALA A 16 -2.14 -1.20 10.40
N ALA A 17 -2.21 -0.31 11.39
CA ALA A 17 -3.50 0.16 11.91
C ALA A 17 -4.34 0.85 10.84
N ALA A 18 -3.69 1.61 9.93
CA ALA A 18 -4.34 2.29 8.83
C ALA A 18 -5.09 1.32 7.90
N LEU A 19 -4.49 0.17 7.57
CA LEU A 19 -5.14 -0.84 6.72
C LEU A 19 -6.45 -1.35 7.34
N ARG A 20 -6.45 -1.59 8.65
CA ARG A 20 -7.67 -2.02 9.36
C ARG A 20 -8.78 -0.98 9.28
N VAL A 21 -8.43 0.29 9.42
CA VAL A 21 -9.40 1.41 9.30
C VAL A 21 -9.94 1.52 7.89
N ILE A 22 -9.08 1.43 6.86
CA ILE A 22 -9.49 1.47 5.46
C ILE A 22 -10.49 0.35 5.14
N VAL A 23 -10.18 -0.88 5.56
CA VAL A 23 -11.07 -2.02 5.34
C VAL A 23 -12.39 -1.86 6.10
N ALA A 24 -12.34 -1.42 7.37
CA ALA A 24 -13.54 -1.20 8.16
C ALA A 24 -14.46 -0.15 7.54
N ASN A 25 -13.91 0.96 7.03
CA ASN A 25 -14.68 2.01 6.37
C ASN A 25 -15.30 1.52 5.05
N ALA A 26 -14.57 0.74 4.26
CA ALA A 26 -15.08 0.15 3.03
C ALA A 26 -16.25 -0.82 3.29
N LEU A 27 -16.17 -1.62 4.36
CA LEU A 27 -17.26 -2.52 4.75
C LEU A 27 -18.47 -1.75 5.27
N ALA A 28 -18.23 -0.76 6.15
CA ALA A 28 -19.30 0.07 6.71
C ALA A 28 -20.11 0.81 5.64
N SER A 29 -19.45 1.30 4.59
CA SER A 29 -20.13 2.01 3.49
C SER A 29 -20.96 1.09 2.59
N ILE A 30 -20.57 -0.19 2.45
CA ILE A 30 -21.39 -1.21 1.80
C ILE A 30 -22.62 -1.52 2.67
N GLU A 31 -22.40 -1.74 3.97
CA GLU A 31 -23.46 -2.12 4.92
C GLU A 31 -24.49 -1.01 5.12
N SER A 32 -24.07 0.25 5.08
CA SER A 32 -24.97 1.42 5.15
C SER A 32 -25.70 1.68 3.84
N GLY A 33 -25.26 1.07 2.72
CA GLY A 33 -25.77 1.35 1.38
C GLY A 33 -25.28 2.69 0.80
N GLU A 34 -24.31 3.34 1.44
CA GLU A 34 -23.70 4.59 0.96
C GLU A 34 -22.80 4.38 -0.25
N ALA A 35 -22.26 3.17 -0.43
CA ALA A 35 -21.35 2.83 -1.53
C ALA A 35 -21.71 1.49 -2.18
N SER A 36 -21.44 1.40 -3.49
CA SER A 36 -21.44 0.09 -4.17
C SER A 36 -20.20 -0.72 -3.78
N VAL A 37 -20.23 -2.03 -4.03
CA VAL A 37 -19.05 -2.89 -3.83
C VAL A 37 -17.86 -2.39 -4.67
N GLN A 38 -18.12 -1.89 -5.89
CA GLN A 38 -17.10 -1.33 -6.77
C GLN A 38 -16.45 -0.08 -6.16
N ASP A 39 -17.26 0.82 -5.58
CA ASP A 39 -16.77 2.03 -4.93
C ASP A 39 -15.98 1.71 -3.66
N ALA A 40 -16.42 0.71 -2.89
CA ALA A 40 -15.71 0.25 -1.70
C ALA A 40 -14.36 -0.40 -2.03
N ILE A 41 -14.29 -1.18 -3.12
CA ILE A 41 -13.02 -1.73 -3.64
C ILE A 41 -12.09 -0.58 -4.08
N LEU A 42 -12.63 0.41 -4.79
CA LEU A 42 -11.84 1.57 -5.21
C LEU A 42 -11.31 2.34 -4.00
N HIS A 43 -12.14 2.57 -2.98
CA HIS A 43 -11.74 3.20 -1.72
C HIS A 43 -10.57 2.43 -1.07
N ALA A 44 -10.72 1.11 -0.88
CA ALA A 44 -9.68 0.29 -0.28
C ALA A 44 -8.38 0.29 -1.09
N ALA A 45 -8.47 0.23 -2.42
CA ALA A 45 -7.30 0.24 -3.29
C ALA A 45 -6.55 1.59 -3.28
N VAL A 46 -7.28 2.71 -3.38
CA VAL A 46 -6.66 4.05 -3.41
C VAL A 46 -6.02 4.39 -2.06
N HIS A 47 -6.74 4.18 -0.96
CA HIS A 47 -6.20 4.48 0.36
C HIS A 47 -5.11 3.49 0.78
N GLY A 48 -5.25 2.21 0.41
CA GLY A 48 -4.18 1.23 0.58
C GLY A 48 -2.92 1.65 -0.19
N TRP A 49 -3.06 2.11 -1.44
CA TRP A 49 -1.92 2.62 -2.20
C TRP A 49 -1.24 3.82 -1.52
N TYR A 50 -2.05 4.77 -1.04
CA TYR A 50 -1.57 6.00 -0.42
C TYR A 50 -0.83 5.75 0.91
N GLU A 51 -1.39 4.93 1.79
CA GLU A 51 -0.76 4.60 3.08
C GLU A 51 0.52 3.77 2.89
N GLY A 52 0.52 2.82 1.94
CA GLY A 52 1.72 2.05 1.62
C GLY A 52 2.84 2.92 1.03
N HIS A 53 2.48 3.92 0.23
CA HIS A 53 3.43 4.93 -0.26
C HIS A 53 4.05 5.74 0.89
N ILE A 54 3.24 6.26 1.83
CA ILE A 54 3.74 6.99 3.01
C ILE A 54 4.64 6.09 3.87
N GLU A 55 4.21 4.86 4.17
CA GLU A 55 5.02 3.90 4.94
C GLU A 55 6.38 3.65 4.26
N GLY A 56 6.40 3.56 2.92
CA GLY A 56 7.61 3.43 2.13
C GLY A 56 8.54 4.65 2.20
N GLU A 57 8.00 5.87 2.21
CA GLU A 57 8.77 7.11 2.34
C GLU A 57 9.34 7.29 3.76
N ASP A 58 8.53 7.04 4.78
CA ASP A 58 8.86 7.27 6.19
C ASP A 58 9.89 6.27 6.73
N VAL A 59 9.77 4.99 6.37
CA VAL A 59 10.60 3.93 6.97
C VAL A 59 11.97 3.81 6.29
N CYS A 60 12.13 4.33 5.08
CA CYS A 60 13.45 4.39 4.44
C CYS A 60 13.53 5.51 3.40
N PRO A 61 14.21 6.64 3.70
CA PRO A 61 14.53 7.67 2.72
C PRO A 61 15.43 7.08 1.63
N GLY A 62 14.77 6.50 0.64
CA GLY A 62 15.20 5.56 -0.38
C GLY A 62 16.11 4.41 0.08
N CYS A 63 15.58 3.52 0.88
CA CYS A 63 15.95 2.12 0.73
C CYS A 63 14.70 1.38 0.26
N ASP A 64 14.87 0.21 -0.32
CA ASP A 64 13.71 -0.59 -0.70
C ASP A 64 13.12 -1.26 0.54
N PHE A 65 12.33 -0.49 1.28
CA PHE A 65 11.51 -1.01 2.36
C PHE A 65 10.62 -2.12 1.80
N ARG A 66 10.80 -3.35 2.28
CA ARG A 66 10.18 -4.60 1.78
C ARG A 66 10.58 -5.08 0.36
N GLY A 67 11.69 -4.62 -0.22
CA GLY A 67 12.07 -5.07 -1.58
C GLY A 67 13.53 -4.87 -1.98
N ARG A 68 14.50 -5.42 -1.24
CA ARG A 68 15.97 -5.36 -1.49
C ARG A 68 16.39 -5.02 -2.94
N LEU A 69 16.76 -3.77 -3.19
CA LEU A 69 17.93 -3.37 -3.98
C LEU A 69 18.78 -2.34 -3.19
N PRO A 70 20.11 -2.35 -3.36
CA PRO A 70 20.96 -1.33 -2.76
C PRO A 70 20.76 -0.01 -3.50
N LYS A 71 20.43 1.07 -2.77
CA LYS A 71 20.75 2.42 -3.25
C LYS A 71 22.23 2.43 -3.60
N PHE A 72 22.58 2.92 -4.78
CA PHE A 72 23.95 3.04 -5.32
C PHE A 72 24.55 1.86 -6.13
N SER A 73 23.76 0.92 -6.66
CA SER A 73 24.26 0.16 -7.82
C SER A 73 24.41 1.12 -9.00
N ASN A 74 25.66 1.42 -9.35
CA ASN A 74 26.10 2.40 -10.34
C ASN A 74 25.15 2.52 -11.55
N ARG A 75 24.66 3.75 -11.79
CA ARG A 75 24.16 4.17 -13.11
C ARG A 75 25.37 4.28 -14.04
N GLY A 76 25.81 3.14 -14.56
CA GLY A 76 26.76 3.03 -15.68
C GLY A 76 26.01 2.90 -16.99
#